data_AF-A0A1E5JWS8-F1
#
_entry.id   AF-A0A1E5JWS8-F1
#
_cell.length_a   1.000
_cell.length_b   1.000
_cell.length_c   1.000
_cell.angle_alpha   90.00
_cell.angle_beta   90.00
_cell.angle_gamma   90.00
#
_symmetry.space_group_name_H-M   'P 1'
#
loop_
_entity.id
_entity.type
_entity.pdbx_description
1 polymer ?
#
loop_
_entity_poly.entity_id
_entity_poly.type
_entity_poly.pdbx_seq_one_letter_code
_entity_poly.pdbx_strand_id
1 'polypeptide(L)'
;MKKLLISSFLTVLSTAALAESVIITKTQTWKSVPITVNAERHIYTVNEGDVPLPGSEFYYTYSGYRCITEKTNIVGVNAVVYHAGITGGSDIYCYPE
;
A
#
# COMPACT_ATOMS: atom_id res chain seq x y z
N MET A 1 -21.88 -27.63 49.49
CA MET A 1 -21.98 -27.31 48.05
C MET A 1 -21.12 -26.09 47.76
N LYS A 2 -19.99 -26.23 47.05
CA LYS A 2 -19.20 -25.09 46.54
C LYS A 2 -18.67 -25.47 45.16
N LYS A 3 -19.37 -25.00 44.13
CA LYS A 3 -18.97 -25.12 42.73
C LYS A 3 -18.14 -23.88 42.42
N LEU A 4 -16.84 -24.04 42.16
CA LEU A 4 -16.01 -22.96 41.63
C LEU A 4 -15.69 -23.31 40.17
N LEU A 5 -16.00 -22.34 39.34
CA LEU A 5 -16.18 -22.44 37.90
C LEU A 5 -14.84 -22.59 37.20
N ILE A 6 -14.81 -23.48 36.21
CA ILE A 6 -13.67 -23.72 35.33
C ILE A 6 -13.41 -22.43 34.55
N SER A 7 -12.25 -21.82 34.79
CA SER A 7 -11.78 -20.63 34.07
C SER A 7 -11.47 -21.00 32.62
N SER A 8 -12.38 -20.67 31.71
CA SER A 8 -12.18 -20.79 30.27
C SER A 8 -11.16 -19.76 29.82
N PHE A 9 -9.95 -20.20 29.48
CA PHE A 9 -8.93 -19.37 28.84
C PHE A 9 -9.39 -19.10 27.40
N LEU A 10 -10.01 -17.94 27.14
CA LEU A 10 -10.33 -17.52 25.78
C LEU A 10 -9.01 -17.22 25.06
N THR A 11 -8.61 -18.13 24.17
CA THR A 11 -7.61 -17.83 23.14
C THR A 11 -8.22 -16.82 22.16
N VAL A 12 -7.88 -15.55 22.34
CA VAL A 12 -8.08 -14.53 21.30
C VAL A 12 -7.13 -14.88 20.17
N LEU A 13 -7.63 -15.63 19.18
CA LEU A 13 -6.93 -15.75 17.90
C LEU A 13 -7.00 -14.39 17.22
N SER A 14 -5.87 -13.68 17.22
CA SER A 14 -5.65 -12.45 16.47
C SER A 14 -5.80 -12.73 14.97
N THR A 15 -7.01 -12.64 14.42
CA THR A 15 -7.30 -12.79 12.98
C THR A 15 -6.83 -11.60 12.14
N ALA A 16 -5.97 -10.73 12.67
CA ALA A 16 -5.53 -9.50 12.01
C ALA A 16 -4.61 -9.73 10.80
N ALA A 17 -4.22 -10.97 10.49
CA ALA A 17 -3.21 -11.29 9.48
C ALA A 17 -3.76 -11.77 8.11
N LEU A 18 -5.08 -11.81 7.87
CA LEU A 18 -5.65 -12.56 6.73
C LEU A 18 -6.29 -11.73 5.61
N ALA A 19 -5.99 -10.44 5.51
CA ALA A 19 -6.38 -9.64 4.33
C ALA A 19 -5.24 -8.72 3.88
N GLU A 20 -4.02 -9.24 3.83
CA GLU A 20 -2.92 -8.53 3.16
C GLU A 20 -3.28 -8.38 1.68
N SER A 21 -3.24 -7.14 1.16
CA SER A 21 -3.71 -6.87 -0.21
C SER A 21 -2.76 -7.48 -1.24
N VAL A 22 -3.28 -7.86 -2.40
CA VAL A 22 -2.49 -8.41 -3.53
C VAL A 22 -1.29 -7.52 -3.87
N ILE A 23 -1.43 -6.20 -3.71
CA ILE A 23 -0.35 -5.24 -3.95
C ILE A 23 0.73 -5.35 -2.87
N ILE A 24 0.35 -5.42 -1.59
CA ILE A 24 1.30 -5.57 -0.50
C ILE A 24 2.10 -6.86 -0.68
N THR A 25 1.43 -7.97 -0.99
CA THR A 25 2.10 -9.25 -1.27
C THR A 25 3.04 -9.16 -2.49
N LYS A 26 2.61 -8.56 -3.61
CA LYS A 26 3.45 -8.41 -4.83
C LYS A 26 4.71 -7.60 -4.56
N THR A 27 4.64 -6.64 -3.64
CA THR A 27 5.68 -5.63 -3.42
C THR A 27 6.39 -5.79 -2.08
N GLN A 28 6.25 -6.95 -1.44
CA GLN A 28 6.76 -7.20 -0.09
C GLN A 28 8.27 -7.00 0.02
N THR A 29 9.02 -7.34 -1.04
CA THR A 29 10.48 -7.22 -1.12
C THR A 29 10.96 -5.95 -1.81
N TRP A 30 10.04 -5.14 -2.34
CA TRP A 30 10.37 -3.97 -3.15
C TRP A 30 10.79 -2.80 -2.26
N LYS A 31 11.62 -1.89 -2.78
CA LYS A 31 12.00 -0.68 -2.07
C LYS A 31 10.82 0.30 -1.98
N SER A 32 10.57 0.84 -0.79
CA SER A 32 9.60 1.92 -0.59
C SER A 32 10.17 3.26 -1.02
N VAL A 33 9.39 4.04 -1.80
CA VAL A 33 9.76 5.38 -2.25
C VAL A 33 8.68 6.37 -1.84
N PRO A 34 8.95 7.29 -0.90
CA PRO A 34 7.96 8.27 -0.47
C PRO A 34 7.65 9.27 -1.58
N ILE A 35 6.38 9.63 -1.72
CA ILE A 35 5.92 10.65 -2.67
C ILE A 35 5.07 11.70 -1.98
N THR A 36 5.04 12.89 -2.57
CA THR A 36 4.06 13.92 -2.23
C THR A 36 2.92 13.86 -3.24
N VAL A 37 1.68 13.93 -2.76
CA VAL A 37 0.50 13.95 -3.63
C VAL A 37 -0.25 15.28 -3.51
N ASN A 38 -0.73 15.78 -4.64
CA ASN A 38 -1.77 16.79 -4.71
C ASN A 38 -3.06 16.09 -5.17
N ALA A 39 -3.93 15.79 -4.21
CA ALA A 39 -5.18 15.07 -4.46
C ALA A 39 -6.14 15.83 -5.38
N GLU A 40 -6.23 17.15 -5.24
CA GLU A 40 -7.12 17.99 -6.06
C GLU A 40 -6.73 17.97 -7.54
N ARG A 41 -5.42 17.93 -7.81
CA ARG A 41 -4.88 17.96 -9.16
C ARG A 41 -4.55 16.58 -9.71
N HIS A 42 -4.70 15.52 -8.92
CA HIS A 42 -4.29 14.15 -9.24
C HIS A 42 -2.82 14.07 -9.71
N ILE A 43 -1.92 14.77 -9.00
CA ILE A 43 -0.48 14.79 -9.32
C ILE A 43 0.34 14.19 -8.16
N TYR A 44 1.41 13.45 -8.48
CA TYR A 44 2.44 13.06 -7.53
C TYR A 44 3.82 13.61 -7.90
N THR A 45 4.68 13.79 -6.89
CA THR A 45 6.09 14.14 -7.05
C THR A 45 6.97 13.25 -6.19
N VAL A 46 8.17 12.95 -6.69
CA VAL A 46 9.23 12.22 -6.00
C VAL A 46 10.32 13.22 -5.64
N ASN A 47 10.88 13.13 -4.43
CA ASN A 47 12.03 13.99 -4.08
C ASN A 47 13.25 13.59 -4.91
N GLU A 48 14.12 14.54 -5.23
CA GLU A 48 15.29 14.33 -6.09
C GLU A 48 16.23 13.20 -5.60
N GLY A 49 16.32 13.00 -4.28
CA GLY A 49 17.12 11.92 -3.67
C GLY A 49 16.43 10.55 -3.60
N ASP A 50 15.12 10.51 -3.83
CA ASP A 50 14.29 9.31 -3.70
C ASP A 50 13.96 8.68 -5.07
N VAL A 51 14.47 9.26 -6.16
CA VAL A 51 14.26 8.75 -7.53
C VAL A 51 14.77 7.31 -7.62
N PRO A 52 13.91 6.35 -7.97
CA PRO A 52 14.32 4.95 -8.07
C PRO A 52 15.40 4.77 -9.15
N LEU A 53 16.35 3.87 -8.88
CA LEU A 53 17.33 3.48 -9.89
C LEU A 53 16.63 2.73 -11.03
N PRO A 54 16.96 3.02 -12.30
CA PRO A 54 16.42 2.25 -13.42
C PRO A 54 16.65 0.74 -13.23
N GLY A 55 15.60 -0.06 -13.43
CA GLY A 55 15.65 -1.51 -13.27
C GLY A 55 15.57 -2.03 -11.83
N SER A 56 15.51 -1.16 -10.82
CA SER A 56 15.21 -1.59 -9.45
C SER A 56 13.70 -1.85 -9.27
N GLU A 57 13.36 -2.78 -8.38
CA GLU A 57 11.98 -3.01 -7.95
C GLU A 57 11.62 -2.05 -6.81
N PHE A 58 10.59 -1.23 -7.03
CA PHE A 58 10.14 -0.23 -6.06
C PHE A 58 8.63 0.00 -6.16
N TYR A 59 8.05 0.52 -5.09
CA TYR A 59 6.70 1.06 -5.07
C TYR A 59 6.73 2.45 -4.45
N TYR A 60 5.75 3.28 -4.80
CA TYR A 60 5.57 4.58 -4.18
C TYR A 60 4.65 4.49 -2.96
N THR A 61 4.86 5.33 -1.95
CA THR A 61 4.00 5.39 -0.76
C THR A 61 3.64 6.81 -0.34
N TYR A 62 2.40 7.00 0.10
CA TYR A 62 1.95 8.20 0.80
C TYR A 62 0.73 7.89 1.67
N SER A 63 0.63 8.48 2.86
CA SER A 63 -0.60 8.52 3.69
C SER A 63 -1.43 7.21 3.78
N GLY A 64 -0.77 6.04 3.92
CA GLY A 64 -1.47 4.73 3.99
C GLY A 64 -1.87 4.16 2.63
N TYR A 65 -1.25 4.62 1.55
CA TYR A 65 -1.40 4.08 0.21
C TYR A 65 -0.09 3.50 -0.29
N ARG A 66 -0.22 2.41 -1.04
CA ARG A 66 0.84 1.84 -1.86
C ARG A 66 0.51 2.01 -3.33
N CYS A 67 1.44 2.58 -4.09
CA CYS A 67 1.27 2.78 -5.52
C CYS A 67 2.30 2.05 -6.36
N ILE A 68 1.83 1.53 -7.48
CA ILE A 68 2.66 0.86 -8.49
C ILE A 68 2.39 1.48 -9.86
N THR A 69 3.34 1.34 -10.77
CA THR A 69 3.25 1.87 -12.15
C THR A 69 2.33 1.03 -13.04
N GLU A 70 2.07 -0.22 -12.67
CA GLU A 70 1.19 -1.13 -13.40
C GLU A 70 -0.19 -1.21 -12.73
N LYS A 71 -1.26 -1.01 -13.51
CA LYS A 71 -2.61 -1.22 -13.00
C LYS A 71 -2.82 -2.70 -12.67
N THR A 72 -3.31 -2.97 -11.47
CA THR A 72 -3.70 -4.30 -11.03
C THR A 72 -5.19 -4.30 -10.72
N ASN A 73 -5.94 -5.20 -11.33
CA ASN A 73 -7.36 -5.30 -11.09
C ASN A 73 -7.60 -6.13 -9.82
N ILE A 74 -8.05 -5.48 -8.75
CA ILE A 74 -8.39 -6.12 -7.48
C ILE A 74 -9.90 -6.02 -7.30
N VAL A 75 -10.55 -7.16 -7.05
CA VAL A 75 -12.00 -7.21 -6.90
C VAL A 75 -12.42 -6.34 -5.72
N GLY A 76 -13.31 -5.37 -5.97
CA GLY A 76 -13.84 -4.48 -4.93
C GLY A 76 -12.92 -3.34 -4.51
N VAL A 77 -11.74 -3.17 -5.14
CA VAL A 77 -10.82 -2.07 -4.84
C VAL A 77 -10.56 -1.25 -6.10
N ASN A 78 -10.89 0.03 -6.06
CA ASN A 78 -10.57 0.99 -7.11
C ASN A 78 -9.25 1.70 -6.78
N ALA A 79 -8.29 1.64 -7.69
CA ALA A 79 -7.05 2.38 -7.55
C ALA A 79 -7.31 3.89 -7.74
N VAL A 80 -6.71 4.71 -6.89
CA VAL A 80 -6.59 6.15 -7.14
C VAL A 80 -5.46 6.34 -8.13
N VAL A 81 -5.71 7.08 -9.21
CA VAL A 81 -4.71 7.36 -10.24
C VAL A 81 -4.10 8.72 -9.99
N TYR A 82 -2.76 8.78 -10.03
CA TYR A 82 -2.01 10.02 -10.02
C TYR A 82 -1.07 10.09 -11.22
N HIS A 83 -0.93 11.29 -11.76
CA HIS A 83 -0.03 11.61 -12.86
C HIS A 83 1.26 12.19 -12.31
N ALA A 84 2.39 11.95 -12.99
CA ALA A 84 3.64 12.57 -12.58
C ALA A 84 3.55 14.10 -12.70
N GLY A 85 4.10 14.82 -11.72
CA GLY A 85 4.19 16.28 -11.73
C GLY A 85 5.21 16.84 -12.73
N ILE A 86 5.82 15.97 -13.53
CA ILE A 86 6.78 16.30 -14.58
C ILE A 86 6.26 15.84 -15.94
N THR A 87 6.59 16.59 -16.99
CA THR A 87 6.24 16.23 -18.36
C THR A 87 6.88 14.89 -18.75
N GLY A 88 6.07 13.96 -19.28
CA GLY A 88 6.52 12.66 -19.74
C GLY A 88 6.72 11.61 -18.64
N GLY A 89 6.39 11.91 -17.39
CA GLY A 89 6.37 10.91 -16.33
C GLY A 89 5.14 10.01 -16.40
N SER A 90 5.26 8.80 -15.84
CA SER A 90 4.21 7.78 -15.89
C SER A 90 3.14 7.95 -14.82
N ASP A 91 1.96 7.41 -15.09
CA ASP A 91 0.89 7.26 -14.12
C ASP A 91 1.24 6.23 -13.05
N ILE A 92 0.69 6.42 -11.86
CA ILE A 92 0.76 5.46 -10.76
C ILE A 92 -0.65 5.13 -10.26
N TYR A 93 -0.82 3.89 -9.81
CA TYR A 93 -2.07 3.32 -9.32
C TYR A 93 -1.93 3.03 -7.85
N CYS A 94 -2.68 3.75 -7.02
CA CYS A 94 -2.55 3.74 -5.57
C CYS A 94 -3.71 2.98 -4.92
N TYR A 95 -3.36 2.05 -4.04
CA TYR A 95 -4.29 1.19 -3.32
C TYR A 95 -4.12 1.42 -1.81
N PRO A 96 -5.22 1.42 -1.03
CA PRO A 96 -5.13 1.49 0.42
C PRO A 96 -4.32 0.32 1.00
N GLU A 97 -3.50 0.61 2.00
CA GLU A 97 -2.84 -0.37 2.86
C GLU A 97 -3.60 -0.62 4.16
#